data_AF-A0A4Y2SV14-F1
#
_entry.id   AF-A0A4Y2SV14-F1
#
_cell.length_a   1.000
_cell.length_b   1.000
_cell.length_c   1.000
_cell.angle_alpha   90.00
_cell.angle_beta   90.00
_cell.angle_gamma   90.00
#
_symmetry.space_group_name_H-M   'P 1'
#
loop_
_entity.id
_entity.type
_entity.pdbx_description
1 polymer ?
#
loop_
_entity_poly.entity_id
_entity_poly.type
_entity_poly.pdbx_seq_one_letter_code
_entity_poly.pdbx_strand_id
1 'polypeptide(L)'
;MLKEGKGKVKDRLYSSKDLQNSNLVIECTHKKKSILFVHAISGCDTTSGFYGMGKLQAVQLFNLSKYLRDILEILNKPKSTYTEIKRAGERFIIALYSNTKKEEISLNKMSNCTACSFPFL
;
A
#
# COMPACT_ATOMS: atom_id res chain seq x y z
N MET A 1 -5.40 38.52 -9.98
CA MET A 1 -4.00 38.12 -9.74
C MET A 1 -3.88 37.61 -8.31
N LEU A 2 -3.40 36.39 -8.09
CA LEU A 2 -3.15 35.84 -6.75
C LEU A 2 -1.89 36.49 -6.16
N LYS A 3 -1.93 36.87 -4.89
CA LYS A 3 -0.76 37.42 -4.17
C LYS A 3 0.20 36.29 -3.82
N GLU A 4 1.50 36.54 -3.95
CA GLU A 4 2.52 35.56 -3.56
C GLU A 4 2.55 35.38 -2.04
N GLY A 5 2.62 34.12 -1.61
CA GLY A 5 2.75 33.76 -0.20
C GLY A 5 4.18 34.02 0.29
N LYS A 6 4.33 34.58 1.49
CA LYS A 6 5.64 34.89 2.12
C LYS A 6 6.31 33.64 2.74
N GLY A 7 6.28 32.51 2.05
CA GLY A 7 6.93 31.28 2.49
C GLY A 7 8.41 31.24 2.10
N LYS A 8 9.30 30.85 3.03
CA LYS A 8 10.74 30.63 2.72
C LYS A 8 10.99 29.35 1.91
N VAL A 9 9.98 28.47 1.80
CA VAL A 9 10.05 27.22 1.05
C VAL A 9 9.53 27.51 -0.36
N LYS A 10 10.30 27.12 -1.38
CA LYS A 10 9.85 27.21 -2.78
C LYS A 10 8.55 26.44 -2.96
N ASP A 11 7.61 27.04 -3.67
CA ASP A 11 6.41 26.36 -4.10
C ASP A 11 6.78 25.10 -4.90
N ARG A 12 6.17 23.99 -4.52
CA ARG A 12 6.31 22.70 -5.20
C ARG A 12 5.00 22.38 -5.87
N LEU A 13 5.04 22.30 -7.19
CA LEU A 13 3.92 21.85 -8.00
C LEU A 13 4.09 20.35 -8.25
N TYR A 14 3.01 19.60 -8.05
CA TYR A 14 2.98 18.17 -8.31
C TYR A 14 1.88 17.89 -9.32
N SER A 15 2.20 17.16 -10.39
CA SER A 15 1.21 16.66 -11.33
C SER A 15 1.05 15.15 -11.19
N SER A 16 -0.19 14.67 -11.39
CA SER A 16 -0.46 13.24 -11.54
C SER A 16 0.30 12.64 -12.75
N LYS A 17 0.60 13.47 -13.76
CA LYS A 17 1.43 13.07 -14.90
C LYS A 17 2.89 12.87 -14.50
N ASP A 18 3.42 13.74 -13.65
CA ASP A 18 4.81 13.63 -13.15
C ASP A 18 4.97 12.35 -12.32
N LEU A 19 3.98 12.03 -11.49
CA LEU A 19 3.97 10.79 -10.70
C LEU A 19 3.96 9.55 -11.61
N GLN A 20 3.13 9.55 -12.66
CA GLN A 20 3.06 8.45 -13.64
C GLN A 20 4.38 8.24 -14.38
N ASN A 21 5.17 9.30 -14.57
CA ASN A 21 6.43 9.28 -15.32
C ASN A 21 7.67 9.08 -14.42
N SER A 22 7.52 8.94 -13.10
CA SER A 22 8.64 8.95 -12.14
C SER A 22 9.35 7.61 -11.90
N ASN A 23 10.65 7.64 -11.59
CA ASN A 23 11.49 6.46 -11.34
C ASN A 23 11.20 5.71 -10.03
N LEU A 24 10.64 6.39 -9.01
CA LEU A 24 10.11 5.74 -7.79
C LEU A 24 9.01 4.72 -8.11
N VAL A 25 8.41 4.88 -9.29
CA VAL A 25 7.31 4.14 -9.84
C VAL A 25 7.82 3.20 -10.97
N ILE A 26 9.12 3.05 -11.23
CA ILE A 26 9.55 2.39 -12.49
C ILE A 26 9.44 0.86 -12.56
N GLU A 27 9.57 0.10 -11.47
CA GLU A 27 9.77 -1.35 -11.66
C GLU A 27 8.52 -2.23 -11.87
N CYS A 28 7.33 -1.67 -12.08
CA CYS A 28 6.13 -2.48 -12.39
C CYS A 28 5.22 -1.77 -13.39
N THR A 29 5.10 -2.33 -14.59
CA THR A 29 4.32 -1.86 -15.74
C THR A 29 2.79 -1.76 -15.51
N HIS A 30 2.28 -2.08 -14.30
CA HIS A 30 0.85 -2.16 -13.94
C HIS A 30 0.33 -0.98 -13.05
N LYS A 31 1.08 0.13 -12.94
CA LYS A 31 1.00 1.07 -11.79
C LYS A 31 -0.13 2.10 -11.70
N LYS A 32 -0.89 2.40 -12.77
CA LYS A 32 -2.04 3.34 -12.63
C LYS A 32 -3.10 2.83 -11.67
N LYS A 33 -3.28 1.51 -11.60
CA LYS A 33 -4.32 0.91 -10.76
C LYS A 33 -3.86 0.63 -9.33
N SER A 34 -2.54 0.58 -9.10
CA SER A 34 -2.01 0.25 -7.78
C SER A 34 -1.89 1.43 -6.82
N ILE A 35 -1.80 2.66 -7.34
CA ILE A 35 -1.75 3.88 -6.51
C ILE A 35 -2.99 3.99 -5.61
N LEU A 36 -4.16 3.64 -6.16
CA LEU A 36 -5.43 3.66 -5.42
C LEU A 36 -5.43 2.62 -4.30
N PHE A 37 -4.93 1.42 -4.58
CA PHE A 37 -4.79 0.38 -3.57
C PHE A 37 -3.84 0.80 -2.45
N VAL A 38 -2.64 1.30 -2.78
CA VAL A 38 -1.66 1.77 -1.79
C VAL A 38 -2.22 2.94 -0.98
N HIS A 39 -2.93 3.87 -1.62
CA HIS A 39 -3.58 4.99 -0.94
C HIS A 39 -4.66 4.53 0.05
N ALA A 40 -5.53 3.60 -0.37
CA ALA A 40 -6.58 3.06 0.49
C ALA A 40 -6.01 2.24 1.66
N ILE A 41 -5.04 1.36 1.39
CA ILE A 41 -4.49 0.43 2.39
C ILE A 41 -3.55 1.12 3.38
N SER A 42 -2.87 2.20 2.98
CA SER A 42 -2.00 2.97 3.88
C SER A 42 -2.74 4.04 4.68
N GLY A 43 -4.05 4.18 4.47
CA GLY A 43 -4.89 5.21 5.07
C GLY A 43 -5.00 6.44 4.16
N CYS A 44 -6.22 6.67 3.65
CA CYS A 44 -6.59 7.90 2.95
C CYS A 44 -7.29 8.89 3.89
N ASP A 45 -7.73 10.03 3.38
CA ASP A 45 -8.39 11.05 4.21
C ASP A 45 -9.71 10.54 4.84
N THR A 46 -10.33 9.51 4.24
CA THR A 46 -11.58 8.92 4.71
C THR A 46 -11.41 7.59 5.45
N THR A 47 -10.20 7.01 5.48
CA THR A 47 -9.95 5.73 6.17
C THR A 47 -8.72 5.82 7.05
N SER A 48 -8.84 5.34 8.28
CA SER A 48 -7.67 5.19 9.16
C SER A 48 -6.64 4.25 8.52
N GLY A 49 -5.35 4.55 8.73
CA GLY A 49 -4.27 3.63 8.40
C GLY A 49 -4.15 2.49 9.42
N PHE A 50 -3.40 1.46 9.06
CA PHE A 50 -3.07 0.36 9.97
C PHE A 50 -2.17 0.85 11.11
N TYR A 51 -2.49 0.46 12.34
CA TYR A 51 -1.74 0.87 13.52
C TYR A 51 -0.27 0.44 13.42
N GLY A 52 0.64 1.35 13.75
CA GLY A 52 2.09 1.14 13.67
C GLY A 52 2.67 1.12 12.24
N MET A 53 1.83 1.26 11.21
CA MET A 53 2.26 1.20 9.81
C MET A 53 2.26 2.58 9.14
N GLY A 54 3.42 2.98 8.63
CA GLY A 54 3.59 4.24 7.90
C GLY A 54 3.28 4.12 6.40
N LYS A 55 2.84 5.23 5.79
CA LYS A 55 2.63 5.33 4.32
C LYS A 55 3.88 4.94 3.53
N LEU A 56 5.06 5.32 4.02
CA LEU A 56 6.34 4.97 3.40
C LEU A 56 6.60 3.46 3.41
N GLN A 57 6.28 2.76 4.50
CA GLN A 57 6.45 1.31 4.61
C GLN A 57 5.55 0.57 3.63
N ALA A 58 4.28 1.00 3.49
CA ALA A 58 3.36 0.44 2.50
C ALA A 58 3.85 0.64 1.05
N VAL A 59 4.39 1.82 0.74
CA VAL A 59 4.97 2.13 -0.59
C VAL A 59 6.27 1.34 -0.84
N GLN A 60 7.12 1.18 0.17
CA GLN A 60 8.35 0.40 0.07
C GLN A 60 8.05 -1.08 -0.16
N LEU A 61 7.12 -1.63 0.62
CA LEU A 61 6.64 -3.01 0.45
C LEU A 61 6.12 -3.21 -0.97
N PHE A 62 5.31 -2.27 -1.45
CA PHE A 62 4.79 -2.26 -2.82
C PHE A 62 5.89 -2.38 -3.89
N ASN A 63 7.02 -1.73 -3.67
CA ASN A 63 8.15 -1.75 -4.60
C ASN A 63 9.02 -3.03 -4.50
N LEU A 64 8.81 -3.92 -3.53
CA LEU A 64 9.78 -4.95 -3.14
C LEU A 64 9.52 -6.38 -3.63
N SER A 65 8.50 -6.69 -4.44
CA SER A 65 8.32 -8.11 -4.85
C SER A 65 7.43 -8.43 -6.05
N LYS A 66 7.73 -9.59 -6.67
CA LYS A 66 6.84 -10.34 -7.57
C LYS A 66 5.53 -10.76 -6.88
N TYR A 67 5.57 -11.06 -5.58
CA TYR A 67 4.43 -11.50 -4.76
C TYR A 67 3.27 -10.48 -4.72
N LEU A 68 3.57 -9.18 -4.71
CA LEU A 68 2.55 -8.14 -4.71
C LEU A 68 1.92 -7.90 -6.08
N ARG A 69 2.56 -8.35 -7.16
CA ARG A 69 1.97 -8.28 -8.50
C ARG A 69 0.72 -9.16 -8.59
N ASP A 70 0.76 -10.35 -8.01
CA ASP A 70 -0.36 -11.30 -7.99
C ASP A 70 -1.56 -10.73 -7.21
N ILE A 71 -1.28 -10.08 -6.06
CA ILE A 71 -2.30 -9.39 -5.26
C ILE A 71 -2.98 -8.30 -6.08
N LEU A 72 -2.20 -7.50 -6.81
CA LEU A 72 -2.73 -6.43 -7.64
C LEU A 72 -3.49 -6.93 -8.85
N GLU A 73 -3.07 -8.04 -9.45
CA GLU A 73 -3.79 -8.64 -10.57
C GLU A 73 -5.19 -9.07 -10.14
N ILE A 74 -5.29 -9.70 -8.96
CA ILE A 74 -6.58 -10.06 -8.35
C ILE A 74 -7.42 -8.81 -8.08
N LEU A 75 -6.85 -7.79 -7.43
CA LEU A 75 -7.61 -6.58 -7.07
C LEU A 75 -8.06 -5.76 -8.30
N ASN A 76 -7.33 -5.85 -9.41
CA ASN A 76 -7.62 -5.10 -10.63
C ASN A 76 -8.46 -5.87 -11.66
N LYS A 77 -8.72 -7.15 -11.40
CA LYS A 77 -9.57 -7.99 -12.24
C LYS A 77 -11.04 -7.73 -11.86
N PRO A 78 -11.86 -7.18 -12.78
CA PRO A 78 -13.24 -6.80 -12.48
C PRO A 78 -14.15 -7.99 -12.14
N LYS A 79 -13.74 -9.21 -12.50
CA LYS A 79 -14.46 -10.45 -12.20
C LYS A 79 -13.89 -11.22 -11.00
N SER A 80 -13.03 -10.59 -10.21
CA SER A 80 -12.51 -11.23 -8.99
C SER A 80 -13.63 -11.42 -7.99
N THR A 81 -13.67 -12.62 -7.43
CA THR A 81 -14.62 -13.00 -6.39
C THR A 81 -14.26 -12.31 -5.08
N TYR A 82 -15.26 -12.16 -4.20
CA TYR A 82 -15.03 -11.66 -2.84
C TYR A 82 -13.93 -12.43 -2.10
N THR A 83 -13.92 -13.76 -2.24
CA THR A 83 -12.93 -14.62 -1.58
C THR A 83 -11.51 -14.36 -2.08
N GLU A 84 -11.32 -14.16 -3.38
CA GLU A 84 -10.01 -13.81 -3.95
C GLU A 84 -9.54 -12.44 -3.47
N ILE A 85 -10.42 -11.44 -3.45
CA ILE A 85 -10.13 -10.08 -2.97
C ILE A 85 -9.77 -10.11 -1.48
N LYS A 86 -10.57 -10.80 -0.66
CA LYS A 86 -10.33 -10.97 0.77
C LYS A 86 -8.97 -11.61 1.02
N ARG A 87 -8.67 -12.74 0.37
CA ARG A 87 -7.40 -13.45 0.50
C ARG A 87 -6.21 -12.59 0.04
N ALA A 88 -6.37 -11.83 -1.05
CA ALA A 88 -5.34 -10.91 -1.54
C ALA A 88 -5.08 -9.77 -0.54
N GLY A 89 -6.13 -9.19 0.04
CA GLY A 89 -6.03 -8.16 1.09
C GLY A 89 -5.37 -8.69 2.37
N GLU A 90 -5.78 -9.86 2.86
CA GLU A 90 -5.17 -10.52 4.03
C GLU A 90 -3.67 -10.74 3.82
N ARG A 91 -3.30 -11.30 2.66
CA ARG A 91 -1.90 -11.50 2.27
C ARG A 91 -1.08 -10.22 2.28
N PHE A 92 -1.68 -9.09 1.87
CA PHE A 92 -1.02 -7.80 1.90
C PHE A 92 -0.78 -7.31 3.34
N ILE A 93 -1.80 -7.39 4.19
CA ILE A 93 -1.71 -6.95 5.59
C ILE A 93 -0.65 -7.75 6.35
N ILE A 94 -0.59 -9.07 6.13
CA ILE A 94 0.45 -9.91 6.74
C ILE A 94 1.83 -9.48 6.27
N ALA A 95 2.02 -9.24 4.97
CA ALA A 95 3.29 -8.78 4.44
C ALA A 95 3.68 -7.39 5.02
N LEU A 96 2.69 -6.52 5.23
CA LEU A 96 2.85 -5.20 5.83
C LEU A 96 3.43 -5.29 7.24
N TYR A 97 2.89 -6.18 8.08
CA TYR A 97 3.33 -6.32 9.47
C TYR A 97 4.54 -7.26 9.67
N SER A 98 4.66 -8.31 8.87
CA SER A 98 5.74 -9.30 9.02
C SER A 98 7.01 -8.96 8.25
N ASN A 99 6.97 -7.98 7.33
CA ASN A 99 8.06 -7.59 6.44
C ASN A 99 8.76 -8.77 5.73
N THR A 100 8.04 -9.90 5.54
CA THR A 100 8.54 -11.16 4.99
C THR A 100 7.56 -11.69 3.94
N LYS A 101 8.09 -12.36 2.92
CA LYS A 101 7.31 -13.01 1.83
C LYS A 101 6.78 -14.39 2.25
N LYS A 102 6.39 -14.57 3.53
CA LYS A 102 5.91 -15.88 3.98
C LYS A 102 4.51 -16.12 3.41
N GLU A 103 4.42 -17.16 2.57
CA GLU A 103 3.13 -17.69 2.16
C GLU A 103 2.47 -18.40 3.34
N GLU A 104 1.20 -18.04 3.55
CA GLU A 104 0.26 -18.71 4.45
C GLU A 104 0.49 -18.55 5.96
N ILE A 105 0.21 -17.34 6.43
CA ILE A 105 -0.36 -17.11 7.75
C ILE A 105 -1.76 -16.56 7.49
N SER A 106 -2.79 -16.92 8.27
CA SER A 106 -4.07 -16.18 8.22
C SER A 106 -3.99 -15.05 9.25
N LEU A 107 -4.76 -13.98 9.06
CA LEU A 107 -4.81 -12.91 10.09
C LEU A 107 -5.16 -13.48 11.47
N ASN A 108 -6.06 -14.45 11.53
CA ASN A 108 -6.44 -15.15 12.76
C ASN A 108 -5.28 -15.95 13.40
N LYS A 109 -4.34 -16.47 12.60
CA LYS A 109 -3.14 -17.13 13.13
C LYS A 109 -2.10 -16.10 13.56
N MET A 110 -2.02 -14.97 12.87
CA MET A 110 -1.09 -13.88 13.18
C MET A 110 -1.46 -13.17 14.49
N SER A 111 -2.74 -12.97 14.77
CA SER A 111 -3.23 -12.42 16.05
C SER A 111 -2.91 -13.31 17.25
N ASN A 112 -2.72 -14.61 17.03
CA ASN A 112 -2.42 -15.60 18.07
C ASN A 112 -0.92 -15.88 18.22
N CYS A 113 -0.08 -15.20 17.43
CA CYS A 113 1.35 -15.46 17.37
C CYS A 113 2.08 -14.59 18.39
N THR A 114 2.43 -15.16 19.55
CA THR A 114 3.09 -14.48 20.69
C THR A 114 4.47 -13.90 20.37
N ALA A 115 5.12 -14.32 19.28
CA ALA A 115 6.38 -13.77 18.79
C ALA A 115 6.22 -12.51 17.92
N CYS A 116 4.99 -12.24 17.46
CA CYS A 116 4.63 -11.02 16.75
C CYS A 116 3.76 -10.22 17.71
N SER A 117 4.36 -9.53 18.67
CA SER A 117 3.65 -8.61 19.55
C SER A 117 3.01 -7.49 18.72
N PHE A 118 1.84 -7.75 18.16
CA PHE A 118 0.92 -6.71 17.81
C PHE A 118 0.54 -6.04 19.13
N PRO A 119 0.77 -4.72 19.28
CA PRO A 119 0.21 -3.99 20.41
C PRO A 119 -1.28 -3.80 20.09
N PHE A 120 -2.04 -4.88 20.15
CA PHE A 120 -3.50 -4.87 20.17
C PHE A 120 -3.92 -5.22 21.60
N LEU A 121 -3.56 -4.34 22.53
CA LEU A 121 -4.15 -4.12 23.85
C LEU A 121 -3.61 -2.80 24.39
#